data_AF-A0A1H3EPA5-F1
#
_entry.id   AF-A0A1H3EPA5-F1
#
_cell.length_a   1.000
_cell.length_b   1.000
_cell.length_c   1.000
_cell.angle_alpha   90.00
_cell.angle_beta   90.00
_cell.angle_gamma   90.00
#
_symmetry.space_group_name_H-M   'P 1'
#
loop_
_entity.id
_entity.type
_entity.pdbx_description
1 polymer ?
#
loop_
_entity_poly.entity_id
_entity_poly.type
_entity_poly.pdbx_seq_one_letter_code
_entity_poly.pdbx_strand_id
1 'polypeptide(L)'
;MKNFQTATIQTSSGQHELELMLADNFLQRFVGLMMSRPLQGGMEKMPGMLITRCPSVHTAFMRYAIDVVYLDANGIVTKCVPNLKPWRASRSTGTDAQGRRLARAVHTLELPAGAAGKLAIGQGDRLRHPYFEVRKLSKTADLQASVAPYRKAAEKPSMRLQRGASMIEFAVVGPIISLLGLAVLQYGMLFFAKNQMNQASFMAARAGSMANASLNSVGKAYANALIPLYGGGLTTQELARSKALAICESTKNPADLAAAEALAGATFTADDQASCNKSLTQGGAWIELLNPTKESFDDWKDDTLTQTVGNGKRVIPNRNLAFKDSSKIGSSSGQSLQDANVIKVRITQGYIPKVPLMGLIYTKYLKWLDTKTDPVYTQLVNNGRIPVVTDVTMQMQSDAIEPDNPVSAPGMGNGGTPTNPGDPPVVTTDPPACGSVGCTVPPKPVDPGGTCTGPNCPVCNGA
;
A
#
# COMPACT_ATOMS: atom_id res chain seq x y z
N MET A 1 -21.97 20.64 17.20
CA MET A 1 -21.56 21.83 17.97
C MET A 1 -20.97 21.36 19.28
N LYS A 2 -19.82 21.90 19.70
CA LYS A 2 -19.15 21.53 20.95
C LYS A 2 -19.83 22.33 22.06
N ASN A 3 -20.53 21.68 22.98
CA ASN A 3 -21.25 22.37 24.05
C ASN A 3 -20.24 22.83 25.11
N PHE A 4 -20.12 24.14 25.27
CA PHE A 4 -19.31 24.76 26.30
C PHE A 4 -20.13 24.91 27.58
N GLN A 5 -19.50 24.63 28.72
CA GLN A 5 -20.08 24.77 30.05
C GLN A 5 -19.24 25.74 30.87
N THR A 6 -19.89 26.67 31.56
CA THR A 6 -19.21 27.59 32.47
C THR A 6 -18.66 26.84 33.67
N ALA A 7 -17.40 27.11 34.01
CA ALA A 7 -16.73 26.59 35.18
C ALA A 7 -16.00 27.73 35.90
N THR A 8 -15.70 27.56 37.19
CA THR A 8 -14.87 28.53 37.92
C THR A 8 -13.71 27.81 38.57
N ILE A 9 -12.52 28.40 38.51
CA ILE A 9 -11.35 27.90 39.24
C ILE A 9 -10.94 28.91 40.30
N GLN A 10 -10.79 28.42 41.53
CA GLN A 10 -10.33 29.21 42.66
C GLN A 10 -8.83 28.98 42.83
N THR A 11 -8.05 30.03 42.62
CA THR A 11 -6.59 30.03 42.73
C THR A 11 -6.13 31.04 43.78
N SER A 12 -4.82 31.12 44.04
CA SER A 12 -4.26 32.10 44.98
C SER A 12 -4.46 33.55 44.52
N SER A 13 -4.66 33.80 43.22
CA SER A 13 -4.90 35.13 42.67
C SER A 13 -6.38 35.53 42.64
N GLY A 14 -7.29 34.63 43.00
CA GLY A 14 -8.73 34.89 43.04
C GLY A 14 -9.55 33.81 42.32
N GLN A 15 -10.81 34.16 42.02
CA GLN A 15 -11.71 33.30 41.26
C GLN A 15 -11.69 33.69 39.78
N HIS A 16 -11.49 32.70 38.91
CA HIS A 16 -11.43 32.90 37.46
C HIS A 16 -12.51 32.09 36.74
N GLU A 17 -13.16 32.70 35.75
CA GLU A 17 -14.16 32.03 34.91
C GLU A 17 -13.51 31.30 33.73
N LEU A 18 -13.94 30.05 33.54
CA LEU A 18 -13.52 29.17 32.45
C LEU A 18 -14.73 28.77 31.61
N GLU A 19 -14.49 28.55 30.33
CA GLU A 19 -15.48 28.01 29.40
C GLU A 19 -15.00 26.64 28.92
N LEU A 20 -15.57 25.56 29.48
CA LEU A 20 -15.02 24.21 29.32
C LEU A 20 -15.88 23.34 28.41
N MET A 21 -15.22 22.70 27.45
CA MET A 21 -15.80 21.56 26.76
C MET A 21 -15.63 20.29 27.60
N LEU A 22 -16.72 19.54 27.81
CA LEU A 22 -16.65 18.26 28.50
C LEU A 22 -16.36 17.11 27.53
N ALA A 23 -15.33 16.32 27.83
CA ALA A 23 -15.03 15.06 27.16
C ALA A 23 -15.26 13.88 28.13
N ASP A 24 -16.38 13.18 27.95
CA ASP A 24 -16.84 12.14 28.90
C ASP A 24 -16.90 10.72 28.33
N ASN A 25 -17.00 10.57 27.01
CA ASN A 25 -16.96 9.27 26.34
C ASN A 25 -15.58 8.94 25.77
N PHE A 26 -15.40 7.69 25.31
CA PHE A 26 -14.10 7.22 24.83
C PHE A 26 -13.58 8.03 23.63
N LEU A 27 -14.40 8.27 22.62
CA LEU A 27 -14.00 8.99 21.40
C LEU A 27 -13.64 10.45 21.69
N GLN A 28 -14.43 11.16 22.51
CA GLN A 28 -14.13 12.54 22.87
C GLN A 28 -12.82 12.67 23.66
N ARG A 29 -12.56 11.73 24.58
CA ARG A 29 -11.31 11.71 25.37
C ARG A 29 -10.10 11.37 24.51
N PHE A 30 -10.27 10.47 23.54
CA PHE A 30 -9.21 10.10 22.60
C PHE A 30 -8.88 11.25 21.65
N VAL A 31 -9.91 11.90 21.08
CA VAL A 31 -9.73 13.04 20.16
C VAL A 31 -9.13 14.24 20.87
N GLY A 32 -9.63 14.57 22.07
CA GLY A 32 -9.18 15.74 22.82
C GLY A 32 -9.15 17.00 21.94
N LEU A 33 -8.02 17.70 21.95
CA LEU A 33 -7.74 18.85 21.09
C LEU A 33 -7.02 18.50 19.77
N MET A 34 -6.86 17.21 19.41
CA MET A 34 -6.22 16.81 18.15
C MET A 34 -6.92 17.43 16.94
N MET A 35 -6.12 17.95 16.00
CA MET A 35 -6.59 18.59 14.76
C MET A 35 -7.51 19.81 14.96
N SER A 36 -7.63 20.31 16.20
CA SER A 36 -8.35 21.56 16.49
C SER A 36 -7.47 22.79 16.28
N ARG A 37 -8.08 23.97 16.17
CA ARG A 37 -7.36 25.24 16.19
C ARG A 37 -6.93 25.55 17.63
N PRO A 38 -5.82 26.27 17.84
CA PRO A 38 -5.44 26.74 19.18
C PRO A 38 -6.62 27.42 19.86
N LEU A 39 -6.95 27.00 21.08
CA LEU A 39 -7.92 27.69 21.90
C LEU A 39 -7.36 29.09 22.19
N GLN A 40 -8.03 30.13 21.69
CA GLN A 40 -7.63 31.52 21.92
C GLN A 40 -8.45 32.06 23.10
N GLY A 41 -7.76 32.54 24.14
CA GLY A 41 -8.41 33.14 25.29
C GLY A 41 -9.05 34.48 24.94
N GLY A 42 -10.35 34.61 25.21
CA GLY A 42 -11.01 35.91 25.29
C GLY A 42 -10.65 36.62 26.60
N MET A 43 -10.85 37.94 26.64
CA MET A 43 -10.44 38.79 27.77
C MET A 43 -11.29 38.56 29.05
N GLU A 44 -12.45 37.89 28.94
CA GLU A 44 -13.39 37.65 30.05
C GLU A 44 -13.49 36.18 30.50
N LYS A 45 -13.34 35.19 29.60
CA LYS A 45 -13.45 33.75 29.92
C LYS A 45 -12.35 32.95 29.23
N MET A 46 -11.69 32.08 29.99
CA MET A 46 -10.63 31.22 29.45
C MET A 46 -11.23 29.91 28.90
N PRO A 47 -11.10 29.62 27.60
CA PRO A 47 -11.58 28.37 27.04
C PRO A 47 -10.69 27.20 27.47
N GLY A 48 -11.27 26.03 27.65
CA GLY A 48 -10.54 24.81 27.99
C GLY A 48 -11.32 23.55 27.68
N MET A 49 -10.70 22.40 27.95
CA MET A 49 -11.35 21.11 27.84
C MET A 49 -11.17 20.30 29.12
N LEU A 50 -12.27 19.84 29.71
CA LEU A 50 -12.26 18.92 30.83
C LEU A 50 -12.41 17.48 30.32
N ILE A 51 -11.33 16.72 30.41
CA ILE A 51 -11.27 15.30 30.07
C ILE A 51 -11.50 14.49 31.33
N THR A 52 -12.63 13.80 31.40
CA THR A 52 -12.99 13.02 32.59
C THR A 52 -12.33 11.65 32.60
N ARG A 53 -12.00 11.12 33.79
CA ARG A 53 -11.37 9.79 33.94
C ARG A 53 -10.09 9.64 33.10
N CYS A 54 -9.25 10.67 33.11
CA CYS A 54 -8.02 10.79 32.34
C CYS A 54 -6.85 11.09 33.28
N PRO A 55 -6.00 10.09 33.62
CA PRO A 55 -4.80 10.31 34.42
C PRO A 55 -3.53 10.50 33.56
N SER A 56 -3.67 10.58 32.24
CA SER A 56 -2.55 10.74 31.31
C SER A 56 -3.03 11.30 29.98
N VAL A 57 -2.27 12.22 29.41
CA VAL A 57 -2.58 12.84 28.12
C VAL A 57 -1.41 12.69 27.16
N HIS A 58 -1.70 12.71 25.87
CA HIS A 58 -0.71 12.78 24.80
C HIS A 58 -0.98 13.98 23.91
N THR A 59 0.07 14.50 23.30
CA THR A 59 0.01 15.56 22.29
C THR A 59 0.44 15.04 20.91
N ALA A 60 0.30 13.74 20.66
CA ALA A 60 0.45 13.17 19.32
C ALA A 60 -0.48 13.89 18.33
N PHE A 61 0.01 14.19 17.13
CA PHE A 61 -0.73 14.91 16.08
C PHE A 61 -1.21 16.34 16.44
N MET A 62 -0.80 16.91 17.58
CA MET A 62 -1.01 18.32 17.90
C MET A 62 -0.06 19.22 17.11
N ARG A 63 -0.49 20.45 16.81
CA ARG A 63 0.33 21.46 16.11
C ARG A 63 0.83 22.60 17.03
N TYR A 64 0.35 22.65 18.27
CA TYR A 64 0.67 23.67 19.26
C TYR A 64 0.76 23.05 20.66
N ALA A 65 1.42 23.77 21.57
CA ALA A 65 1.54 23.35 22.96
C ALA A 65 0.28 23.69 23.77
N ILE A 66 0.05 22.95 24.85
CA ILE A 66 -1.06 23.17 25.78
C ILE A 66 -0.56 23.13 27.22
N ASP A 67 -1.29 23.78 28.12
CA ASP A 67 -1.09 23.61 29.55
C ASP A 67 -2.00 22.47 30.05
N VAL A 68 -1.46 21.59 30.88
CA VAL A 68 -2.16 20.40 31.37
C VAL A 68 -2.28 20.48 32.89
N VAL A 69 -3.51 20.47 33.40
CA VAL A 69 -3.81 20.52 34.83
C VAL A 69 -4.50 19.22 35.24
N TYR A 70 -3.85 18.44 36.09
CA TYR A 70 -4.41 17.20 36.63
C TYR A 70 -5.25 17.47 37.87
N LEU A 71 -6.44 16.86 37.93
CA LEU A 71 -7.42 17.07 38.99
C LEU A 71 -7.77 15.75 39.68
N ASP A 72 -8.01 15.80 40.99
CA ASP A 72 -8.55 14.69 41.77
C ASP A 72 -10.04 14.45 41.47
N ALA A 73 -10.65 13.47 42.15
CA ALA A 73 -12.06 13.12 41.99
C ALA A 73 -13.07 14.24 42.36
N ASN A 74 -12.63 15.29 43.06
CA ASN A 74 -13.42 16.41 43.55
C ASN A 74 -13.12 17.73 42.83
N GLY A 75 -12.22 17.72 41.83
CA GLY A 75 -11.79 18.91 41.10
C GLY A 75 -10.62 19.67 41.75
N ILE A 76 -9.89 19.07 42.68
CA ILE A 76 -8.69 19.67 43.30
C ILE A 76 -7.48 19.43 42.41
N VAL A 77 -6.70 20.48 42.14
CA VAL A 77 -5.48 20.42 41.34
C VAL A 77 -4.39 19.64 42.05
N THR A 78 -3.93 18.57 41.41
CA THR A 78 -2.86 17.71 41.94
C THR A 78 -1.50 17.99 41.29
N LYS A 79 -1.49 18.45 40.03
CA LYS A 79 -0.27 18.69 39.25
C LYS A 79 -0.56 19.61 38.07
N CYS A 80 0.30 20.59 37.84
CA CYS A 80 0.29 21.42 36.63
C CYS A 80 1.52 21.10 35.77
N VAL A 81 1.32 20.97 34.46
CA VAL A 81 2.37 20.80 33.46
C VAL A 81 2.20 21.91 32.42
N PRO A 82 2.91 23.03 32.58
CA PRO A 82 2.84 24.12 31.61
C PRO A 82 3.54 23.73 30.31
N ASN A 83 3.07 24.27 29.19
CA ASN A 83 3.71 24.22 27.88
C ASN A 83 4.10 22.80 27.42
N LEU A 84 3.17 21.84 27.51
CA LEU A 84 3.37 20.49 26.99
C LEU A 84 3.43 20.53 25.46
N LYS A 85 4.65 20.43 24.91
CA LYS A 85 4.92 20.51 23.47
C LYS A 85 4.23 19.37 22.68
N PRO A 86 3.99 19.55 21.36
CA PRO A 86 3.57 18.48 20.45
C PRO A 86 4.43 17.21 20.54
N TRP A 87 3.83 16.06 20.25
CA TRP A 87 4.48 14.73 20.24
C TRP A 87 5.07 14.29 21.58
N ARG A 88 4.46 14.71 22.70
CA ARG A 88 4.84 14.31 24.05
C ARG A 88 3.69 13.57 24.74
N ALA A 89 4.01 12.87 25.82
CA ALA A 89 3.02 12.31 26.73
C ALA A 89 3.31 12.78 28.15
N SER A 90 2.24 12.99 28.92
CA SER A 90 2.31 13.35 30.33
C SER A 90 1.38 12.45 31.13
N ARG A 91 1.76 12.17 32.38
CA ARG A 91 0.98 11.38 33.32
C ARG A 91 0.82 12.14 34.63
N SER A 92 -0.27 11.88 35.32
CA SER A 92 -0.61 12.51 36.60
C SER A 92 0.28 12.07 37.75
N THR A 93 1.09 11.02 37.57
CA THR A 93 2.05 10.54 38.56
C THR A 93 3.22 11.52 38.72
N GLY A 94 3.70 11.67 39.95
CA GLY A 94 4.85 12.49 40.29
C GLY A 94 5.04 12.63 41.80
N THR A 95 6.10 13.33 42.19
CA THR A 95 6.38 13.75 43.55
C THR A 95 6.36 15.28 43.64
N ASP A 96 5.98 15.83 44.79
CA ASP A 96 6.12 17.27 45.05
C ASP A 96 7.60 17.67 45.26
N ALA A 97 7.85 18.97 45.46
CA ALA A 97 9.19 19.51 45.69
C ALA A 97 9.86 18.94 46.96
N GLN A 98 9.09 18.32 47.85
CA GLN A 98 9.53 17.69 49.09
C GLN A 98 9.59 16.15 48.98
N GLY A 99 9.47 15.60 47.77
CA GLY A 99 9.58 14.16 47.51
C GLY A 99 8.34 13.33 47.87
N ARG A 100 7.24 13.95 48.30
CA ARG A 100 5.99 13.24 48.66
C ARG A 100 5.21 12.91 47.40
N ARG A 101 4.58 11.74 47.36
CA ARG A 101 3.74 11.35 46.21
C ARG A 101 2.56 12.29 46.07
N LEU A 102 2.33 12.77 44.84
CA LEU A 102 1.18 13.60 44.53
C LEU A 102 -0.13 12.81 44.70
N ALA A 103 -1.19 13.52 45.09
CA ALA A 103 -2.53 12.93 45.21
C ALA A 103 -2.99 12.33 43.86
N ARG A 104 -3.78 11.26 43.93
CA ARG A 104 -4.22 10.54 42.72
C ARG A 104 -5.15 11.42 41.88
N ALA A 105 -4.64 11.91 40.75
CA ALA A 105 -5.50 12.54 39.77
C ALA A 105 -6.40 11.53 39.06
N VAL A 106 -7.62 11.97 38.76
CA VAL A 106 -8.66 11.21 38.05
C VAL A 106 -9.09 11.92 36.77
N HIS A 107 -8.95 13.25 36.69
CA HIS A 107 -9.37 14.05 35.53
C HIS A 107 -8.20 14.92 35.03
N THR A 108 -8.30 15.39 33.79
CA THR A 108 -7.36 16.34 33.21
C THR A 108 -8.11 17.52 32.61
N LEU A 109 -7.64 18.72 32.93
CA LEU A 109 -8.06 19.97 32.31
C LEU A 109 -6.95 20.42 31.34
N GLU A 110 -7.29 20.57 30.07
CA GLU A 110 -6.41 21.10 29.04
C GLU A 110 -6.74 22.58 28.78
N LEU A 111 -5.72 23.43 28.78
CA LEU A 111 -5.83 24.88 28.61
C LEU A 111 -4.87 25.37 27.51
N PRO A 112 -5.10 26.57 26.94
CA PRO A 112 -4.13 27.22 26.06
C PRO A 112 -2.74 27.32 26.73
N ALA A 113 -1.67 27.20 25.95
CA ALA A 113 -0.31 27.35 26.49
C ALA A 113 -0.14 28.70 27.21
N GLY A 114 0.41 28.65 28.42
CA GLY A 114 0.60 29.81 29.30
C GLY A 114 -0.63 30.23 30.11
N ALA A 115 -1.79 29.61 29.91
CA ALA A 115 -3.00 29.91 30.68
C ALA A 115 -2.86 29.53 32.16
N ALA A 116 -2.17 28.43 32.48
CA ALA A 116 -1.95 28.02 33.87
C ALA A 116 -1.12 29.06 34.64
N GLY A 117 -0.13 29.66 33.97
CA GLY A 117 0.65 30.77 34.53
C GLY A 117 -0.19 32.05 34.68
N LYS A 118 -0.95 32.43 33.65
CA LYS A 118 -1.81 33.64 33.68
C LYS A 118 -2.86 33.60 34.78
N LEU A 119 -3.45 32.43 35.03
CA LEU A 119 -4.48 32.23 36.05
C LEU A 119 -3.90 31.89 37.44
N ALA A 120 -2.56 31.82 37.55
CA ALA A 120 -1.83 31.40 38.75
C ALA A 120 -2.30 30.04 39.32
N ILE A 121 -2.53 29.05 38.45
CA ILE A 121 -3.02 27.73 38.84
C ILE A 121 -1.90 26.92 39.50
N GLY A 122 -2.05 26.66 40.79
CA GLY A 122 -1.15 25.86 41.61
C GLY A 122 -1.77 24.55 42.12
N GLN A 123 -0.94 23.72 42.74
CA GLN A 123 -1.41 22.52 43.44
C GLN A 123 -2.27 22.92 44.66
N GLY A 124 -3.41 22.24 44.83
CA GLY A 124 -4.37 22.53 45.91
C GLY A 124 -5.53 23.43 45.48
N ASP A 125 -5.41 24.13 44.36
CA ASP A 125 -6.48 24.95 43.79
C ASP A 125 -7.69 24.09 43.40
N ARG A 126 -8.86 24.72 43.25
CA ARG A 126 -10.10 23.97 43.05
C ARG A 126 -10.90 24.44 41.84
N LEU A 127 -11.16 23.50 40.94
CA LEU A 127 -12.11 23.65 39.85
C LEU A 127 -13.53 23.30 40.30
N ARG A 128 -14.47 24.22 40.07
CA ARG A 128 -15.92 24.02 40.22
C ARG A 128 -16.53 23.90 38.83
N HIS A 129 -17.20 22.78 38.59
CA HIS A 129 -17.87 22.47 37.35
C HIS A 129 -19.07 21.57 37.66
N PRO A 130 -20.22 21.71 36.96
CA PRO A 130 -21.43 20.92 37.23
C PRO A 130 -21.18 19.40 37.35
N TYR A 131 -20.24 18.87 36.55
CA TYR A 131 -19.79 17.48 36.61
C TYR A 131 -19.37 17.00 38.01
N PHE A 132 -18.72 17.84 38.82
CA PHE A 132 -18.26 17.47 40.16
C PHE A 132 -19.37 17.63 41.23
N GLU A 133 -20.39 18.43 40.96
CA GLU A 133 -21.47 18.74 41.90
C GLU A 133 -22.58 17.68 41.85
N VAL A 134 -22.96 17.24 40.65
CA VAL A 134 -23.94 16.15 40.45
C VAL A 134 -23.51 14.86 41.17
N ARG A 135 -22.19 14.59 41.18
CA ARG A 135 -21.61 13.42 41.84
C ARG A 135 -21.62 13.52 43.38
N LYS A 136 -21.70 14.72 43.95
CA LYS A 136 -21.86 14.91 45.40
C LYS A 136 -23.31 14.68 45.81
N LEU A 137 -24.27 15.22 45.04
CA LEU A 137 -25.70 15.06 45.27
C LEU A 137 -26.16 13.60 45.21
N SER A 138 -25.67 12.82 44.24
CA SER A 138 -25.99 11.38 44.16
C SER A 138 -25.46 10.61 45.39
N LYS A 139 -24.30 11.01 45.92
CA LYS A 139 -23.65 10.35 47.06
C LYS A 139 -24.29 10.74 48.39
N THR A 140 -24.79 11.97 48.53
CA THR A 140 -25.53 12.44 49.72
C THR A 140 -26.95 11.89 49.77
N ALA A 141 -27.62 11.73 48.62
CA ALA A 141 -28.92 11.05 48.55
C ALA A 141 -28.82 9.58 48.98
N ASP A 142 -27.77 8.87 48.55
CA ASP A 142 -27.47 7.50 49.00
C ASP A 142 -27.10 7.40 50.49
N LEU A 143 -26.53 8.46 51.07
CA LEU A 143 -26.15 8.51 52.49
C LEU A 143 -27.36 8.84 53.40
N GLN A 144 -28.26 9.74 52.98
CA GLN A 144 -29.49 10.05 53.72
C GLN A 144 -30.52 8.91 53.67
N ALA A 145 -30.50 8.07 52.65
CA ALA A 145 -31.37 6.88 52.56
C ALA A 145 -30.91 5.67 53.43
N SER A 146 -29.84 5.80 54.23
CA SER A 146 -29.21 4.67 54.93
C SER A 146 -29.51 4.54 56.44
N VAL A 147 -30.45 5.32 56.99
CA VAL A 147 -30.92 5.13 58.38
C VAL A 147 -32.15 4.21 58.41
N ALA A 148 -31.93 2.91 58.20
CA ALA A 148 -32.87 1.85 58.53
C ALA A 148 -32.08 0.64 59.07
N PRO A 149 -32.52 -0.03 60.15
CA PRO A 149 -31.67 -0.98 60.84
C PRO A 149 -31.55 -2.29 60.06
N TYR A 150 -30.31 -2.76 59.96
CA TYR A 150 -29.89 -4.13 59.67
C TYR A 150 -30.49 -4.80 58.41
N ARG A 151 -29.92 -4.48 57.24
CA ARG A 151 -29.81 -5.43 56.12
C ARG A 151 -28.33 -5.77 55.91
N LYS A 152 -28.01 -7.07 55.87
CA LYS A 152 -26.69 -7.60 55.49
C LYS A 152 -26.15 -6.80 54.31
N ALA A 153 -24.92 -6.31 54.46
CA ALA A 153 -24.23 -5.54 53.43
C ALA A 153 -24.23 -6.34 52.12
N ALA A 154 -25.06 -5.93 51.16
CA ALA A 154 -24.87 -6.31 49.78
C ALA A 154 -23.51 -5.72 49.37
N GLU A 155 -22.55 -6.59 49.05
CA GLU A 155 -21.26 -6.18 48.52
C GLU A 155 -21.51 -5.21 47.36
N LYS A 156 -21.11 -3.94 47.55
CA LYS A 156 -21.12 -2.95 46.49
C LYS A 156 -20.37 -3.57 45.31
N PRO A 157 -20.96 -3.62 44.09
CA PRO A 157 -20.22 -4.10 42.94
C PRO A 157 -18.99 -3.20 42.82
N SER A 158 -17.80 -3.77 43.05
CA SER A 158 -16.58 -3.03 42.86
C SER A 158 -16.59 -2.59 41.41
N MET A 159 -16.84 -1.31 41.15
CA MET A 159 -16.57 -0.74 39.84
C MET A 159 -15.07 -0.89 39.64
N ARG A 160 -14.68 -2.00 39.02
CA ARG A 160 -13.35 -2.18 38.46
C ARG A 160 -13.18 -1.02 37.49
N LEU A 161 -12.49 0.04 37.94
CA LEU A 161 -12.00 1.06 37.03
C LEU A 161 -11.21 0.30 35.96
N GLN A 162 -11.73 0.27 34.74
CA GLN A 162 -11.03 -0.25 33.57
C GLN A 162 -9.70 0.51 33.47
N ARG A 163 -8.63 -0.10 34.01
CA ARG A 163 -7.28 0.42 33.94
C ARG A 163 -6.78 0.17 32.53
N GLY A 164 -6.73 1.19 31.69
CA GLY A 164 -5.79 1.32 30.57
C GLY A 164 -5.72 0.22 29.49
N ALA A 165 -6.57 -0.80 29.52
CA ALA A 165 -6.54 -1.92 28.56
C ALA A 165 -6.69 -1.42 27.11
N SER A 166 -7.60 -0.47 26.88
CA SER A 166 -7.82 0.12 25.55
C SER A 166 -6.64 0.90 24.99
N MET A 167 -5.80 1.51 25.83
CA MET A 167 -4.58 2.20 25.38
C MET A 167 -3.48 1.21 24.98
N ILE A 168 -3.41 0.06 25.66
CA ILE A 168 -2.47 -1.02 25.31
C ILE A 168 -2.94 -1.71 24.04
N GLU A 169 -4.23 -2.04 23.96
CA GLU A 169 -4.86 -2.60 22.75
C GLU A 169 -4.64 -1.68 21.55
N PHE A 170 -4.85 -0.37 21.68
CA PHE A 170 -4.58 0.56 20.58
C PHE A 170 -3.10 0.72 20.26
N ALA A 171 -2.20 0.74 21.25
CA ALA A 171 -0.76 0.82 20.98
C ALA A 171 -0.23 -0.41 20.23
N VAL A 172 -0.86 -1.57 20.42
CA VAL A 172 -0.52 -2.81 19.72
C VAL A 172 -1.24 -2.89 18.36
N VAL A 173 -2.55 -2.64 18.33
CA VAL A 173 -3.40 -2.83 17.16
C VAL A 173 -3.31 -1.66 16.17
N GLY A 174 -3.16 -0.43 16.66
CA GLY A 174 -3.11 0.79 15.85
C GLY A 174 -2.00 0.78 14.79
N PRO A 175 -0.74 0.44 15.14
CA PRO A 175 0.33 0.29 14.14
C PRO A 175 0.04 -0.82 13.12
N ILE A 176 -0.53 -1.95 13.56
CA ILE A 176 -0.85 -3.09 12.69
C ILE A 176 -1.92 -2.69 11.67
N ILE A 177 -3.03 -2.09 12.13
CA ILE A 177 -4.10 -1.62 11.25
C ILE A 177 -3.59 -0.53 10.31
N SER A 178 -2.75 0.39 10.80
CA SER A 178 -2.17 1.45 9.97
C SER A 178 -1.27 0.88 8.87
N LEU A 179 -0.43 -0.10 9.19
CA LEU A 179 0.43 -0.78 8.22
C LEU A 179 -0.39 -1.58 7.20
N LEU A 180 -1.45 -2.27 7.64
CA LEU A 180 -2.37 -2.96 6.76
C LEU A 180 -3.10 -1.99 5.82
N GLY A 181 -3.54 -0.84 6.32
CA GLY A 181 -4.14 0.22 5.50
C GLY A 181 -3.19 0.76 4.43
N LEU A 182 -1.94 1.05 4.80
CA LEU A 182 -0.90 1.46 3.84
C LEU A 182 -0.58 0.36 2.82
N ALA A 183 -0.58 -0.91 3.25
CA ALA A 183 -0.38 -2.05 2.36
C ALA A 183 -1.50 -2.19 1.33
N VAL A 184 -2.77 -2.05 1.76
CA VAL A 184 -3.94 -2.08 0.86
C VAL A 184 -3.88 -0.94 -0.15
N LEU A 185 -3.56 0.28 0.28
CA LEU A 185 -3.40 1.42 -0.64
C LEU A 185 -2.28 1.18 -1.66
N GLN A 186 -1.13 0.69 -1.20
CA GLN A 186 0.00 0.37 -2.09
C GLN A 186 -0.34 -0.77 -3.07
N TYR A 187 -1.05 -1.80 -2.60
CA TYR A 187 -1.52 -2.88 -3.46
C TYR A 187 -2.53 -2.39 -4.49
N GLY A 188 -3.47 -1.52 -4.12
CA GLY A 188 -4.43 -0.93 -5.05
C GLY A 188 -3.76 -0.17 -6.20
N MET A 189 -2.73 0.64 -5.91
CA MET A 189 -1.95 1.33 -6.94
C MET A 189 -1.16 0.37 -7.83
N LEU A 190 -0.57 -0.69 -7.25
CA LEU A 190 0.13 -1.72 -8.02
C LEU A 190 -0.84 -2.51 -8.90
N PHE A 191 -2.03 -2.83 -8.40
CA PHE A 191 -3.06 -3.56 -9.14
C PHE A 191 -3.53 -2.77 -10.36
N PHE A 192 -3.81 -1.47 -10.20
CA PHE A 192 -4.15 -0.59 -11.32
C PHE A 192 -3.01 -0.54 -12.35
N ALA A 193 -1.77 -0.36 -11.88
CA ALA A 193 -0.61 -0.34 -12.76
C ALA A 193 -0.44 -1.66 -13.53
N LYS A 194 -0.59 -2.80 -12.84
CA LYS A 194 -0.52 -4.14 -13.44
C LYS A 194 -1.59 -4.34 -14.52
N ASN A 195 -2.84 -3.94 -14.27
CA ASN A 195 -3.90 -4.06 -15.27
C ASN A 195 -3.60 -3.23 -16.52
N GLN A 196 -3.09 -2.00 -16.35
CA GLN A 196 -2.68 -1.19 -17.49
C GLN A 196 -1.48 -1.78 -18.24
N MET A 197 -0.50 -2.33 -17.51
CA MET A 197 0.65 -3.01 -18.11
C MET A 197 0.23 -4.25 -18.90
N ASN A 198 -0.71 -5.06 -18.39
CA ASN A 198 -1.26 -6.21 -19.10
C ASN A 198 -1.91 -5.77 -20.44
N GLN A 199 -2.77 -4.76 -20.38
CA GLN A 199 -3.42 -4.23 -21.58
C GLN A 199 -2.39 -3.66 -22.58
N ALA A 200 -1.37 -2.96 -22.08
CA ALA A 200 -0.28 -2.47 -22.88
C ALA A 200 0.50 -3.61 -23.55
N SER A 201 0.75 -4.71 -22.84
CA SER A 201 1.44 -5.89 -23.40
C SER A 201 0.64 -6.53 -24.53
N PHE A 202 -0.70 -6.59 -24.45
CA PHE A 202 -1.54 -7.05 -25.56
C PHE A 202 -1.47 -6.11 -26.78
N MET A 203 -1.52 -4.80 -26.57
CA MET A 203 -1.35 -3.83 -27.66
C MET A 203 0.04 -3.93 -28.30
N ALA A 204 1.07 -4.16 -27.48
CA ALA A 204 2.44 -4.35 -27.93
C ALA A 204 2.59 -5.61 -28.79
N ALA A 205 2.09 -6.76 -28.31
CA ALA A 205 2.12 -8.02 -29.05
C ALA A 205 1.32 -7.92 -30.37
N ARG A 206 0.17 -7.24 -30.36
CA ARG A 206 -0.62 -6.97 -31.58
C ARG A 206 0.14 -6.13 -32.59
N ALA A 207 0.82 -5.07 -32.13
CA ALA A 207 1.64 -4.26 -33.02
C ALA A 207 2.81 -5.07 -33.60
N GLY A 208 3.45 -5.91 -32.80
CA GLY A 208 4.48 -6.84 -33.26
C GLY A 208 3.96 -7.86 -34.28
N SER A 209 2.76 -8.40 -34.05
CA SER A 209 2.17 -9.41 -34.94
C SER A 209 1.87 -8.86 -36.34
N MET A 210 1.61 -7.56 -36.48
CA MET A 210 1.32 -6.88 -37.74
C MET A 210 2.55 -6.18 -38.36
N ALA A 211 3.65 -6.05 -37.60
CA ALA A 211 4.86 -5.33 -38.01
C ALA A 211 6.09 -6.24 -38.00
N ASN A 212 5.93 -7.43 -38.58
CA ASN A 212 6.99 -8.41 -38.83
C ASN A 212 7.78 -8.84 -37.57
N ALA A 213 7.13 -8.89 -36.41
CA ALA A 213 7.75 -9.14 -35.10
C ALA A 213 8.80 -8.09 -34.68
N SER A 214 8.71 -6.87 -35.20
CA SER A 214 9.63 -5.77 -34.84
C SER A 214 9.49 -5.34 -33.38
N LEU A 215 10.57 -5.50 -32.61
CA LEU A 215 10.67 -5.02 -31.23
C LEU A 215 10.52 -3.50 -31.11
N ASN A 216 10.87 -2.74 -32.15
CA ASN A 216 10.64 -1.29 -32.17
C ASN A 216 9.14 -0.97 -32.21
N SER A 217 8.37 -1.69 -33.05
CA SER A 217 6.92 -1.53 -33.12
C SER A 217 6.23 -2.00 -31.84
N VAL A 218 6.64 -3.13 -31.28
CA VAL A 218 6.18 -3.65 -29.98
C VAL A 218 6.41 -2.61 -28.89
N GLY A 219 7.64 -2.11 -28.79
CA GLY A 219 8.03 -1.11 -27.81
C GLY A 219 7.21 0.18 -27.95
N LYS A 220 7.10 0.73 -29.16
CA LYS A 220 6.32 1.97 -29.40
C LYS A 220 4.86 1.82 -28.99
N ALA A 221 4.24 0.70 -29.37
CA ALA A 221 2.86 0.42 -28.98
C ALA A 221 2.72 0.25 -27.46
N TYR A 222 3.67 -0.42 -26.81
CA TYR A 222 3.72 -0.54 -25.35
C TYR A 222 3.84 0.84 -24.66
N ALA A 223 4.78 1.68 -25.10
CA ALA A 223 4.97 3.02 -24.55
C ALA A 223 3.71 3.90 -24.70
N ASN A 224 3.10 3.88 -25.89
CA ASN A 224 1.85 4.62 -26.14
C ASN A 224 0.70 4.12 -25.25
N ALA A 225 0.62 2.80 -25.04
CA ALA A 225 -0.37 2.20 -24.18
C ALA A 225 -0.17 2.51 -22.69
N LEU A 226 1.05 2.85 -22.26
CA LEU A 226 1.36 3.20 -20.88
C LEU A 226 1.09 4.67 -20.53
N ILE A 227 0.85 5.54 -21.53
CA ILE A 227 0.60 6.98 -21.33
C ILE A 227 -0.36 7.29 -20.16
N PRO A 228 -1.51 6.58 -19.98
CA PRO A 228 -2.42 6.86 -18.88
C PRO A 228 -1.82 6.67 -17.48
N LEU A 229 -0.77 5.86 -17.31
CA LEU A 229 -0.08 5.71 -16.01
C LEU A 229 0.71 6.95 -15.60
N TYR A 230 1.04 7.82 -16.56
CA TYR A 230 1.86 9.00 -16.37
C TYR A 230 1.07 10.30 -16.37
N GLY A 231 -0.26 10.21 -16.28
CA GLY A 231 -1.18 11.35 -16.18
C GLY A 231 -1.93 11.66 -17.48
N GLY A 232 -1.46 11.17 -18.63
CA GLY A 232 -2.07 11.45 -19.93
C GLY A 232 -1.98 12.94 -20.29
N GLY A 233 -3.02 13.49 -20.89
CA GLY A 233 -3.08 14.91 -21.20
C GLY A 233 -4.36 15.28 -21.94
N LEU A 234 -4.82 16.50 -21.73
CA LEU A 234 -5.94 17.07 -22.49
C LEU A 234 -5.43 17.92 -23.66
N THR A 235 -4.15 18.31 -23.62
CA THR A 235 -3.45 19.02 -24.67
C THR A 235 -2.37 18.15 -25.32
N THR A 236 -1.91 18.54 -26.51
CA THR A 236 -0.84 17.84 -27.21
C THR A 236 0.48 17.88 -26.44
N GLN A 237 0.78 18.98 -25.74
CA GLN A 237 1.99 19.12 -24.93
C GLN A 237 1.95 18.24 -23.68
N GLU A 238 0.82 18.21 -22.96
CA GLU A 238 0.66 17.32 -21.79
C GLU A 238 0.73 15.85 -22.19
N LEU A 239 0.09 15.50 -23.32
CA LEU A 239 0.15 14.14 -23.85
C LEU A 239 1.58 13.77 -24.24
N ALA A 240 2.32 14.70 -24.84
CA ALA A 240 3.73 14.51 -25.19
C ALA A 240 4.62 14.33 -23.96
N ARG A 241 4.39 15.10 -22.88
CA ARG A 241 5.07 14.93 -21.59
C ARG A 241 4.84 13.52 -21.03
N SER A 242 3.59 13.08 -20.97
CA SER A 242 3.24 11.74 -20.48
C SER A 242 3.82 10.63 -21.36
N LYS A 243 3.87 10.84 -22.67
CA LYS A 243 4.53 9.94 -23.62
C LYS A 243 6.05 9.88 -23.38
N ALA A 244 6.72 11.00 -23.14
CA ALA A 244 8.15 11.03 -22.83
C ALA A 244 8.44 10.19 -21.57
N LEU A 245 7.68 10.39 -20.49
CA LEU A 245 7.80 9.59 -19.27
C LEU A 245 7.57 8.09 -19.51
N ALA A 246 6.56 7.73 -20.31
CA ALA A 246 6.31 6.35 -20.68
C ALA A 246 7.46 5.73 -21.49
N ILE A 247 8.09 6.48 -22.40
CA ILE A 247 9.26 6.04 -23.18
C ILE A 247 10.46 5.79 -22.27
N CYS A 248 10.75 6.69 -21.31
CA CYS A 248 11.84 6.53 -20.36
C CYS A 248 11.71 5.26 -19.50
N GLU A 249 10.47 4.85 -19.22
CA GLU A 249 10.16 3.69 -18.40
C GLU A 249 9.97 2.40 -19.19
N SER A 250 9.90 2.46 -20.53
CA SER A 250 9.65 1.29 -21.36
C SER A 250 10.73 1.04 -22.42
N THR A 251 10.61 1.66 -23.60
CA THR A 251 11.48 1.38 -24.75
C THR A 251 12.85 1.98 -24.63
N LYS A 252 12.97 3.10 -23.91
CA LYS A 252 14.20 3.89 -23.78
C LYS A 252 14.80 4.28 -25.14
N ASN A 253 13.98 4.36 -26.20
CA ASN A 253 14.45 4.74 -27.52
C ASN A 253 14.80 6.24 -27.52
N PRO A 254 16.07 6.62 -27.76
CA PRO A 254 16.51 8.01 -27.64
C PRO A 254 15.89 8.92 -28.70
N ALA A 255 15.61 8.41 -29.91
CA ALA A 255 14.99 9.21 -30.96
C ALA A 255 13.52 9.49 -30.66
N ASP A 256 12.78 8.49 -30.18
CA ASP A 256 11.37 8.68 -29.79
C ASP A 256 11.25 9.58 -28.55
N LEU A 257 12.19 9.46 -27.60
CA LEU A 257 12.26 10.31 -26.43
C LEU A 257 12.51 11.78 -26.81
N ALA A 258 13.55 12.04 -27.62
CA ALA A 258 13.87 13.38 -28.08
C ALA A 258 12.70 14.05 -28.82
N ALA A 259 11.97 13.28 -29.64
CA ALA A 259 10.78 13.77 -30.33
C ALA A 259 9.63 14.10 -29.36
N ALA A 260 9.43 13.28 -28.32
CA ALA A 260 8.41 13.52 -27.30
C ALA A 260 8.74 14.72 -26.41
N GLU A 261 10.00 14.85 -25.98
CA GLU A 261 10.50 15.99 -25.19
C GLU A 261 10.40 17.30 -25.96
N ALA A 262 10.78 17.30 -27.24
CA ALA A 262 10.66 18.48 -28.10
C ALA A 262 9.19 18.96 -28.24
N LEU A 263 8.24 18.03 -28.34
CA LEU A 263 6.81 18.35 -28.42
C LEU A 263 6.23 18.78 -27.07
N ALA A 264 6.71 18.21 -25.96
CA ALA A 264 6.28 18.58 -24.61
C ALA A 264 6.77 19.99 -24.24
N GLY A 265 7.95 20.39 -24.70
CA GLY A 265 8.53 21.70 -24.43
C GLY A 265 8.56 22.01 -22.93
N ALA A 266 8.07 23.19 -22.54
CA ALA A 266 8.06 23.64 -21.14
C ALA A 266 7.19 22.79 -20.20
N THR A 267 6.30 21.93 -20.71
CA THR A 267 5.52 21.02 -19.85
C THR A 267 6.35 19.86 -19.33
N PHE A 268 7.48 19.54 -19.97
CA PHE A 268 8.45 18.58 -19.46
C PHE A 268 9.41 19.29 -18.50
N THR A 269 9.19 19.06 -17.20
CA THR A 269 9.87 19.80 -16.13
C THR A 269 11.25 19.23 -15.82
N ALA A 270 12.07 19.97 -15.07
CA ALA A 270 13.35 19.47 -14.57
C ALA A 270 13.20 18.21 -13.69
N ASP A 271 12.10 18.11 -12.94
CA ASP A 271 11.77 16.93 -12.12
C ASP A 271 11.41 15.72 -12.99
N ASP A 272 10.74 15.94 -14.12
CA ASP A 272 10.45 14.90 -15.11
C ASP A 272 11.75 14.40 -15.75
N GLN A 273 12.65 15.31 -16.13
CA GLN A 273 13.97 14.95 -16.66
C GLN A 273 14.76 14.13 -15.65
N ALA A 274 14.81 14.55 -14.38
CA ALA A 274 15.50 13.83 -13.32
C ALA A 274 14.91 12.43 -13.11
N SER A 275 13.58 12.32 -13.15
CA SER A 275 12.86 11.03 -13.05
C SER A 275 13.16 10.14 -14.25
N CYS A 276 13.15 10.68 -15.47
CA CYS A 276 13.49 9.97 -16.69
C CYS A 276 14.92 9.44 -16.66
N ASN A 277 15.91 10.28 -16.31
CA ASN A 277 17.32 9.90 -16.19
C ASN A 277 17.52 8.76 -15.18
N LYS A 278 16.78 8.82 -14.07
CA LYS A 278 16.75 7.76 -13.07
C LYS A 278 16.20 6.47 -13.65
N SER A 279 15.12 6.53 -14.43
CA SER A 279 14.53 5.34 -15.06
C SER A 279 15.47 4.74 -16.10
N LEU A 280 16.04 5.54 -17.00
CA LEU A 280 17.00 5.06 -17.99
C LEU A 280 18.13 4.23 -17.38
N THR A 281 18.65 4.64 -16.21
CA THR A 281 19.76 3.99 -15.50
C THR A 281 19.36 2.92 -14.47
N GLN A 282 18.21 3.07 -13.81
CA GLN A 282 17.82 2.24 -12.66
C GLN A 282 16.65 1.28 -12.93
N GLY A 283 16.07 1.24 -14.12
CA GLY A 283 15.04 0.25 -14.43
C GLY A 283 14.16 0.57 -15.63
N GLY A 284 13.05 -0.11 -15.80
CA GLY A 284 12.12 0.12 -16.91
C GLY A 284 11.46 -1.17 -17.37
N ALA A 285 11.04 -1.22 -18.63
CA ALA A 285 10.61 -2.44 -19.29
C ALA A 285 11.79 -3.13 -19.96
N TRP A 286 11.87 -4.44 -19.82
CA TRP A 286 12.63 -5.31 -20.70
C TRP A 286 11.62 -6.03 -21.58
N ILE A 287 11.74 -5.84 -22.89
CA ILE A 287 10.85 -6.44 -23.89
C ILE A 287 11.68 -7.48 -24.64
N GLU A 288 11.33 -8.74 -24.45
CA GLU A 288 12.02 -9.88 -25.02
C GLU A 288 11.06 -10.60 -25.98
N LEU A 289 11.49 -10.77 -27.23
CA LEU A 289 10.80 -11.66 -28.16
C LEU A 289 11.22 -13.09 -27.80
N LEU A 290 10.27 -13.93 -27.38
CA LEU A 290 10.49 -15.35 -27.04
C LEU A 290 10.19 -16.30 -28.19
N ASN A 291 9.32 -15.90 -29.12
CA ASN A 291 9.00 -16.64 -30.34
C ASN A 291 8.57 -15.62 -31.42
N PRO A 292 8.97 -15.76 -32.69
CA PRO A 292 9.79 -16.84 -33.27
C PRO A 292 11.24 -16.83 -32.75
N THR A 293 11.82 -18.01 -32.60
CA THR A 293 13.21 -18.20 -32.14
C THR A 293 14.18 -18.22 -33.32
N LYS A 294 15.48 -18.11 -33.03
CA LYS A 294 16.54 -18.31 -34.05
C LYS A 294 16.36 -19.63 -34.79
N GLU A 295 16.02 -20.70 -34.06
CA GLU A 295 15.79 -22.04 -34.60
C GLU A 295 14.51 -22.10 -35.44
N SER A 296 13.46 -21.34 -35.07
CA SER A 296 12.26 -21.18 -35.90
C SER A 296 12.62 -20.60 -37.28
N PHE A 297 13.54 -19.62 -37.33
CA PHE A 297 14.06 -19.08 -38.58
C PHE A 297 15.02 -20.04 -39.30
N ASP A 298 15.70 -20.96 -38.59
CA ASP A 298 16.54 -21.99 -39.23
C ASP A 298 15.66 -22.95 -40.05
N ASP A 299 14.54 -23.39 -39.50
CA ASP A 299 13.68 -24.40 -40.12
C ASP A 299 12.66 -23.85 -41.13
N TRP A 300 12.12 -22.65 -40.88
CA TRP A 300 10.93 -22.14 -41.57
C TRP A 300 11.17 -20.90 -42.44
N LYS A 301 12.43 -20.50 -42.66
CA LYS A 301 12.73 -19.39 -43.58
C LYS A 301 12.28 -19.70 -45.00
N ASP A 302 11.76 -18.68 -45.67
CA ASP A 302 11.53 -18.69 -47.11
C ASP A 302 12.65 -17.93 -47.82
N ASP A 303 13.36 -18.61 -48.73
CA ASP A 303 14.51 -18.03 -49.43
C ASP A 303 14.11 -16.90 -50.37
N THR A 304 12.92 -16.96 -50.97
CA THR A 304 12.43 -15.91 -51.88
C THR A 304 12.06 -14.64 -51.11
N LEU A 305 11.44 -14.78 -49.94
CA LEU A 305 11.14 -13.64 -49.06
C LEU A 305 12.40 -13.07 -48.44
N THR A 306 13.36 -13.92 -48.07
CA THR A 306 14.68 -13.51 -47.55
C THR A 306 15.43 -12.64 -48.57
N GLN A 307 15.35 -12.98 -49.86
CA GLN A 307 15.92 -12.16 -50.93
C GLN A 307 15.15 -10.86 -51.15
N THR A 308 13.81 -10.89 -51.05
CA THR A 308 12.93 -9.72 -51.27
C THR A 308 13.09 -8.64 -50.19
N VAL A 309 13.21 -9.02 -48.91
CA VAL A 309 13.38 -8.06 -47.80
C VAL A 309 14.71 -7.33 -47.87
N GLY A 310 15.75 -7.97 -48.42
CA GLY A 310 17.11 -7.45 -48.44
C GLY A 310 17.85 -7.65 -47.11
N ASN A 311 19.12 -7.27 -47.04
CA ASN A 311 19.99 -7.33 -45.84
C ASN A 311 20.24 -8.73 -45.25
N GLY A 312 19.92 -9.81 -45.98
CA GLY A 312 20.18 -11.20 -45.56
C GLY A 312 19.35 -11.66 -44.37
N LYS A 313 18.27 -10.93 -44.01
CA LYS A 313 17.40 -11.27 -42.89
C LYS A 313 16.44 -12.40 -43.27
N ARG A 314 16.42 -13.45 -42.45
CA ARG A 314 15.53 -14.60 -42.65
C ARG A 314 14.09 -14.20 -42.39
N VAL A 315 13.19 -14.75 -43.20
CA VAL A 315 11.76 -14.42 -43.15
C VAL A 315 10.93 -15.69 -43.03
N ILE A 316 10.09 -15.78 -42.01
CA ILE A 316 9.11 -16.86 -41.88
C ILE A 316 7.82 -16.41 -42.57
N PRO A 317 7.32 -17.15 -43.57
CA PRO A 317 6.10 -16.78 -44.29
C PRO A 317 4.86 -16.99 -43.42
N ASN A 318 3.92 -16.07 -43.52
CA ASN A 318 2.60 -16.13 -42.86
C ASN A 318 1.46 -16.37 -43.88
N ARG A 319 1.74 -16.34 -45.18
CA ARG A 319 0.69 -16.55 -46.18
C ARG A 319 0.19 -18.01 -46.18
N ASN A 320 -1.14 -18.17 -46.26
CA ASN A 320 -1.83 -19.46 -46.45
C ASN A 320 -1.53 -20.51 -45.36
N LEU A 321 -1.25 -20.10 -44.12
CA LEU A 321 -0.91 -21.01 -43.01
C LEU A 321 -1.93 -22.14 -42.78
N ALA A 322 -3.21 -21.87 -43.01
CA ALA A 322 -4.28 -22.87 -42.87
C ALA A 322 -4.16 -24.05 -43.85
N PHE A 323 -3.44 -23.87 -44.97
CA PHE A 323 -3.23 -24.90 -45.99
C PHE A 323 -1.83 -25.54 -45.90
N LYS A 324 -1.02 -25.12 -44.93
CA LYS A 324 0.30 -25.70 -44.68
C LYS A 324 0.14 -26.92 -43.78
N ASP A 325 0.90 -27.97 -44.06
CA ASP A 325 0.88 -29.20 -43.26
C ASP A 325 1.38 -28.93 -41.83
N SER A 326 0.49 -29.03 -40.84
CA SER A 326 0.80 -28.84 -39.42
C SER A 326 1.52 -30.02 -38.79
N SER A 327 1.59 -31.18 -39.46
CA SER A 327 2.35 -32.35 -38.99
C SER A 327 3.85 -32.24 -39.29
N LYS A 328 4.23 -31.32 -40.19
CA LYS A 328 5.64 -31.05 -40.47
C LYS A 328 6.24 -30.24 -39.32
N ILE A 329 7.17 -30.86 -38.60
CA ILE A 329 7.88 -30.25 -37.47
C ILE A 329 9.33 -29.93 -37.89
N GLY A 330 9.78 -28.73 -37.58
CA GLY A 330 11.15 -28.29 -37.83
C GLY A 330 12.16 -29.02 -36.95
N SER A 331 13.29 -29.46 -37.52
CA SER A 331 14.28 -30.28 -36.82
C SER A 331 15.09 -29.50 -35.77
N SER A 332 15.26 -28.20 -35.97
CA SER A 332 16.06 -27.34 -35.09
C SER A 332 15.20 -26.71 -33.99
N SER A 333 13.96 -26.36 -34.32
CA SER A 333 13.00 -25.65 -33.45
C SER A 333 12.05 -26.58 -32.70
N GLY A 334 11.78 -27.77 -33.23
CA GLY A 334 10.71 -28.64 -32.69
C GLY A 334 9.30 -28.05 -32.88
N GLN A 335 9.14 -27.08 -33.77
CA GLN A 335 7.88 -26.35 -34.00
C GLN A 335 7.31 -26.63 -35.39
N SER A 336 5.98 -26.59 -35.53
CA SER A 336 5.34 -26.47 -36.84
C SER A 336 5.49 -25.05 -37.42
N LEU A 337 5.19 -24.85 -38.70
CA LEU A 337 5.18 -23.51 -39.31
C LEU A 337 4.15 -22.60 -38.62
N GLN A 338 3.03 -23.17 -38.16
CA GLN A 338 1.98 -22.46 -37.44
C GLN A 338 2.45 -22.03 -36.06
N ASP A 339 3.18 -22.89 -35.33
CA ASP A 339 3.77 -22.54 -34.03
C ASP A 339 4.87 -21.49 -34.16
N ALA A 340 5.68 -21.59 -35.21
CA ALA A 340 6.67 -20.57 -35.57
C ALA A 340 6.01 -19.23 -35.98
N ASN A 341 4.73 -19.23 -36.37
CA ASN A 341 3.94 -18.03 -36.67
C ASN A 341 3.14 -17.51 -35.46
N VAL A 342 3.60 -17.79 -34.24
CA VAL A 342 3.05 -17.21 -33.02
C VAL A 342 4.06 -16.23 -32.43
N ILE A 343 3.71 -14.96 -32.30
CA ILE A 343 4.53 -14.02 -31.53
C ILE A 343 4.34 -14.27 -30.04
N LYS A 344 5.42 -14.58 -29.33
CA LYS A 344 5.46 -14.62 -27.87
C LYS A 344 6.41 -13.54 -27.39
N VAL A 345 5.90 -12.59 -26.61
CA VAL A 345 6.71 -11.49 -26.04
C VAL A 345 6.61 -11.57 -24.53
N ARG A 346 7.76 -11.49 -23.87
CA ARG A 346 7.87 -11.28 -22.44
C ARG A 346 8.18 -9.82 -22.17
N ILE A 347 7.41 -9.19 -21.29
CA ILE A 347 7.65 -7.83 -20.84
C ILE A 347 7.84 -7.85 -19.34
N THR A 348 9.03 -7.47 -18.88
CA THR A 348 9.37 -7.35 -17.47
C THR A 348 9.47 -5.87 -17.11
N GLN A 349 8.48 -5.32 -16.42
CA GLN A 349 8.42 -3.91 -16.05
C GLN A 349 8.76 -3.70 -14.57
N GLY A 350 9.68 -2.79 -14.28
CA GLY A 350 10.00 -2.38 -12.91
C GLY A 350 9.06 -1.30 -12.38
N TYR A 351 8.03 -1.67 -11.61
CA TYR A 351 7.11 -0.74 -10.98
C TYR A 351 7.74 -0.04 -9.76
N ILE A 352 7.55 1.29 -9.66
CA ILE A 352 8.03 2.10 -8.53
C ILE A 352 6.93 2.20 -7.47
N PRO A 353 7.16 1.68 -6.24
CA PRO A 353 6.23 1.86 -5.13
C PRO A 353 6.00 3.34 -4.81
N LYS A 354 4.74 3.74 -4.62
CA LYS A 354 4.36 5.13 -4.36
C LYS A 354 4.28 5.45 -2.87
N VAL A 355 4.04 4.46 -2.02
CA VAL A 355 4.03 4.57 -0.56
C VAL A 355 5.44 4.27 -0.02
N PRO A 356 6.17 5.25 0.55
CA PRO A 356 7.57 5.06 0.94
C PRO A 356 7.80 3.91 1.93
N LEU A 357 6.97 3.82 2.98
CA LEU A 357 7.09 2.78 3.99
C LEU A 357 6.90 1.37 3.41
N MET A 358 5.89 1.20 2.55
CA MET A 358 5.64 -0.08 1.89
C MET A 358 6.71 -0.40 0.85
N GLY A 359 7.24 0.60 0.14
CA GLY A 359 8.36 0.43 -0.78
C GLY A 359 9.57 -0.20 -0.09
N LEU A 360 9.94 0.28 1.10
CA LEU A 360 11.04 -0.31 1.90
C LEU A 360 10.78 -1.77 2.27
N ILE A 361 9.54 -2.10 2.66
CA ILE A 361 9.15 -3.47 3.05
C ILE A 361 9.22 -4.39 1.84
N TYR A 362 8.61 -4.00 0.71
CA TYR A 362 8.61 -4.80 -0.51
C TYR A 362 10.02 -5.02 -1.05
N THR A 363 10.84 -3.98 -1.12
CA THR A 363 12.22 -4.12 -1.61
C THR A 363 13.02 -5.08 -0.73
N LYS A 364 12.90 -5.01 0.60
CA LYS A 364 13.59 -5.96 1.49
C LYS A 364 13.10 -7.39 1.31
N TYR A 365 11.79 -7.57 1.22
CA TYR A 365 11.17 -8.88 1.01
C TYR A 365 11.58 -9.51 -0.33
N LEU A 366 11.52 -8.74 -1.41
CA LEU A 366 11.93 -9.20 -2.74
C LEU A 366 13.42 -9.50 -2.81
N LYS A 367 14.28 -8.69 -2.17
CA LYS A 367 15.72 -8.98 -2.05
C LYS A 367 16.00 -10.28 -1.30
N TRP A 368 15.16 -10.62 -0.33
CA TRP A 368 15.28 -11.87 0.42
C TRP A 368 14.83 -13.09 -0.40
N LEU A 369 13.82 -12.93 -1.27
CA LEU A 369 13.35 -13.98 -2.18
C LEU A 369 14.22 -14.16 -3.44
N ASP A 370 15.07 -13.18 -3.75
CA ASP A 370 15.86 -13.18 -4.97
C ASP A 370 16.91 -14.31 -4.99
N THR A 371 16.69 -15.29 -5.86
CA THR A 371 17.60 -16.42 -6.10
C THR A 371 18.83 -16.03 -6.95
N LYS A 372 18.85 -14.81 -7.50
CA LYS A 372 19.92 -14.28 -8.37
C LYS A 372 20.12 -15.03 -9.68
N THR A 373 19.14 -15.83 -10.09
CA THR A 373 19.18 -16.59 -11.35
C THR A 373 18.80 -15.73 -12.55
N ASP A 374 17.94 -14.72 -12.35
CA ASP A 374 17.53 -13.77 -13.39
C ASP A 374 18.22 -12.41 -13.13
N PRO A 375 19.15 -11.98 -14.01
CA PRO A 375 19.87 -10.72 -13.83
C PRO A 375 18.96 -9.49 -13.94
N VAL A 376 17.90 -9.54 -14.75
CA VAL A 376 16.94 -8.43 -14.91
C VAL A 376 16.12 -8.29 -13.63
N TYR A 377 15.61 -9.41 -13.10
CA TYR A 377 14.91 -9.43 -11.82
C TYR A 377 15.79 -8.87 -10.69
N THR A 378 17.02 -9.37 -10.59
CA THR A 378 18.01 -8.96 -9.59
C THR A 378 18.28 -7.46 -9.67
N GLN A 379 18.48 -6.93 -10.88
CA GLN A 379 18.74 -5.50 -11.10
C GLN A 379 17.55 -4.63 -10.66
N LEU A 380 16.33 -5.02 -11.02
CA LEU A 380 15.12 -4.28 -10.67
C LEU A 380 14.91 -4.21 -9.16
N VAL A 381 15.04 -5.35 -8.49
CA VAL A 381 14.89 -5.45 -7.04
C VAL A 381 15.98 -4.66 -6.32
N ASN A 382 17.22 -4.68 -6.82
CA ASN A 382 18.32 -3.87 -6.28
C ASN A 382 18.05 -2.37 -6.36
N ASN A 383 17.42 -1.93 -7.45
CA ASN A 383 17.02 -0.55 -7.67
C ASN A 383 15.70 -0.16 -6.98
N GLY A 384 15.15 -1.02 -6.12
CA GLY A 384 13.95 -0.73 -5.33
C GLY A 384 12.65 -0.78 -6.14
N ARG A 385 12.65 -1.48 -7.27
CA ARG A 385 11.48 -1.65 -8.14
C ARG A 385 10.88 -3.04 -7.95
N ILE A 386 9.55 -3.12 -8.10
CA ILE A 386 8.80 -4.37 -8.08
C ILE A 386 8.74 -4.89 -9.52
N PRO A 387 9.34 -6.04 -9.85
CA PRO A 387 9.26 -6.62 -11.19
C PRO A 387 7.85 -7.16 -11.46
N VAL A 388 7.25 -6.69 -12.55
CA VAL A 388 5.96 -7.17 -13.06
C VAL A 388 6.23 -7.81 -14.41
N VAL A 389 6.10 -9.14 -14.47
CA VAL A 389 6.34 -9.93 -15.68
C VAL A 389 5.00 -10.23 -16.36
N THR A 390 4.92 -9.98 -17.66
CA THR A 390 3.77 -10.32 -18.49
C THR A 390 4.25 -11.05 -19.74
N ASP A 391 3.75 -12.27 -19.92
CA ASP A 391 3.95 -13.05 -21.14
C ASP A 391 2.69 -12.94 -21.99
N VAL A 392 2.85 -12.49 -23.24
CA VAL A 392 1.74 -12.37 -24.20
C VAL A 392 2.06 -13.17 -25.44
N THR A 393 1.06 -13.92 -25.91
CA THR A 393 1.16 -14.79 -27.07
C THR A 393 0.04 -14.43 -28.05
N MET A 394 0.37 -14.20 -29.32
CA MET A 394 -0.60 -13.87 -30.37
C MET A 394 -0.20 -14.51 -31.71
N GLN A 395 -1.18 -14.79 -32.56
CA GLN A 395 -0.91 -15.23 -33.93
C GLN A 395 -0.33 -14.08 -34.75
N MET A 396 0.71 -14.37 -35.53
CA MET A 396 1.28 -13.41 -36.48
C MET A 396 0.24 -13.02 -37.54
N GLN A 397 0.28 -11.77 -38.00
CA GLN A 397 -0.57 -11.22 -39.07
C GLN A 397 0.26 -10.66 -40.25
N SER A 398 1.58 -10.70 -40.12
CA SER A 398 2.56 -10.40 -41.17
C SER A 398 3.64 -11.49 -41.19
N ASP A 399 4.45 -11.56 -42.23
CA ASP A 399 5.64 -12.42 -42.24
C ASP A 399 6.60 -12.03 -41.11
N ALA A 400 7.17 -12.96 -40.38
CA ALA A 400 8.13 -12.62 -39.32
C ALA A 400 9.50 -12.35 -39.93
N ILE A 401 10.14 -11.24 -39.58
CA ILE A 401 11.52 -10.94 -40.00
C ILE A 401 12.44 -11.13 -38.80
N GLU A 402 13.55 -11.83 -39.01
CA GLU A 402 14.49 -12.11 -37.94
C GLU A 402 15.09 -10.83 -37.33
N PRO A 403 15.01 -10.61 -36.00
CA PRO A 403 15.61 -9.46 -35.35
C PRO A 403 17.15 -9.56 -35.37
N ASP A 404 17.86 -8.48 -35.00
CA ASP A 404 19.33 -8.48 -34.95
C ASP A 404 19.89 -9.42 -33.88
N ASN A 405 19.19 -9.55 -32.75
CA ASN A 405 19.56 -10.41 -31.63
C ASN A 405 18.40 -11.38 -31.33
N PRO A 406 18.18 -12.41 -32.15
CA PRO A 406 17.13 -13.39 -31.92
C PRO A 406 17.45 -14.22 -30.66
N VAL A 407 16.41 -14.55 -29.90
CA VAL A 407 16.58 -15.51 -28.81
C VAL A 407 16.58 -16.93 -29.35
N SER A 408 17.33 -17.81 -28.70
CA SER A 408 17.25 -19.25 -28.92
C SER A 408 16.40 -19.90 -27.83
N ALA A 409 15.56 -20.87 -28.18
CA ALA A 409 14.84 -21.70 -27.21
C ALA A 409 15.03 -23.19 -27.52
N PRO A 410 15.48 -24.01 -26.54
CA PRO A 410 15.75 -23.67 -25.15
C PRO A 410 17.17 -23.12 -24.96
N GLY A 411 17.32 -21.79 -24.80
CA GLY A 411 18.52 -21.08 -24.33
C GLY A 411 19.83 -21.28 -25.09
N MET A 412 20.78 -20.36 -24.93
CA MET A 412 22.14 -20.46 -25.51
C MET A 412 23.02 -21.56 -24.88
N GLY A 413 22.46 -22.42 -24.01
CA GLY A 413 23.19 -23.46 -23.28
C GLY A 413 23.19 -24.86 -23.91
N ASN A 414 22.36 -25.09 -24.95
CA ASN A 414 22.06 -26.47 -25.41
C ASN A 414 22.65 -26.83 -26.78
N GLY A 415 23.65 -26.08 -27.26
CA GLY A 415 24.40 -26.44 -28.48
C GLY A 415 23.56 -26.59 -29.75
N GLY A 416 22.37 -25.96 -29.83
CA GLY A 416 21.47 -26.09 -30.97
C GLY A 416 20.67 -27.39 -31.04
N THR A 417 20.67 -28.20 -29.98
CA THR A 417 19.79 -29.38 -29.85
C THR A 417 18.76 -29.15 -28.75
N PRO A 418 17.49 -28.87 -29.08
CA PRO A 418 16.42 -28.80 -28.09
C PRO A 418 16.27 -30.15 -27.40
N THR A 419 16.73 -30.26 -26.16
CA THR A 419 16.29 -31.32 -25.26
C THR A 419 15.10 -30.78 -24.48
N ASN A 420 14.01 -31.56 -24.41
CA ASN A 420 12.91 -31.30 -23.51
C ASN A 420 13.49 -30.96 -22.11
N PRO A 421 13.18 -29.81 -21.49
CA PRO A 421 13.72 -29.42 -20.19
C PRO A 421 13.32 -30.37 -19.04
N GLY A 422 12.59 -31.44 -19.36
CA GLY A 422 11.92 -32.32 -18.42
C GLY A 422 10.56 -31.72 -18.08
N ASP A 423 9.61 -32.59 -17.74
CA ASP A 423 8.44 -32.14 -17.01
C ASP A 423 8.93 -31.43 -15.74
N PRO A 424 8.27 -30.33 -15.32
CA PRO A 424 8.57 -29.71 -14.03
C PRO A 424 8.56 -30.82 -12.96
N PRO A 425 9.41 -30.74 -11.91
CA PRO A 425 9.48 -31.77 -10.91
C PRO A 425 8.05 -32.14 -10.50
N VAL A 426 7.66 -33.38 -10.79
CA VAL A 426 6.38 -33.90 -10.31
C VAL A 426 6.55 -33.91 -8.81
N VAL A 427 5.95 -32.92 -8.14
CA VAL A 427 5.94 -32.85 -6.70
C VAL A 427 5.01 -33.97 -6.26
N THR A 428 5.60 -35.15 -6.01
CA THR A 428 4.87 -36.31 -5.46
C THR A 428 4.52 -36.11 -4.00
N THR A 429 5.05 -35.05 -3.38
CA THR A 429 4.65 -34.59 -2.06
C THR A 429 3.48 -33.64 -2.19
N ASP A 430 2.36 -33.99 -1.56
CA ASP A 430 1.25 -33.05 -1.40
C ASP A 430 1.81 -31.75 -0.77
N PRO A 431 1.44 -30.55 -1.27
CA PRO A 431 1.85 -29.30 -0.67
C PRO A 431 1.46 -29.28 0.82
N PRO A 432 2.24 -28.62 1.69
CA PRO A 432 1.96 -28.61 3.12
C PRO A 432 0.52 -28.12 3.37
N ALA A 433 -0.23 -28.90 4.15
CA ALA A 433 -1.61 -28.58 4.49
C ALA A 433 -1.67 -27.17 5.08
N CYS A 434 -2.45 -26.29 4.45
CA CYS A 434 -2.57 -24.90 4.87
C CYS A 434 -3.31 -24.84 6.22
N GLY A 435 -2.58 -24.74 7.32
CA GLY A 435 -3.11 -24.75 8.69
C GLY A 435 -3.69 -23.42 9.17
N SER A 436 -4.14 -22.53 8.28
CA SER A 436 -4.71 -21.23 8.66
C SER A 436 -6.19 -21.10 8.31
N VAL A 437 -6.91 -20.30 9.11
CA VAL A 437 -8.39 -20.16 9.18
C VAL A 437 -9.03 -19.65 7.87
N GLY A 438 -8.26 -19.41 6.81
CA GLY A 438 -8.71 -18.80 5.55
C GLY A 438 -8.67 -19.68 4.31
N CYS A 439 -8.24 -20.95 4.39
CA CYS A 439 -8.17 -21.83 3.22
C CYS A 439 -9.17 -22.98 3.34
N THR A 440 -10.24 -22.95 2.55
CA THR A 440 -11.03 -24.15 2.27
C THR A 440 -10.17 -25.08 1.40
N VAL A 441 -9.93 -26.31 1.88
CA VAL A 441 -9.30 -27.36 1.07
C VAL A 441 -10.22 -27.59 -0.13
N PRO A 442 -9.79 -27.27 -1.38
CA PRO A 442 -10.61 -27.62 -2.53
C PRO A 442 -10.71 -29.15 -2.58
N PRO A 443 -11.91 -29.72 -2.78
CA PRO A 443 -12.04 -31.17 -2.91
C PRO A 443 -11.16 -31.66 -4.07
N LYS A 444 -10.39 -32.74 -3.83
CA LYS A 444 -9.63 -33.42 -4.89
C LYS A 444 -10.61 -33.77 -6.01
N PRO A 445 -10.37 -33.33 -7.27
CA PRO A 445 -11.17 -33.77 -8.39
C PRO A 445 -11.13 -35.29 -8.45
N VAL A 446 -12.30 -35.94 -8.46
CA VAL A 446 -12.41 -37.37 -8.75
C VAL A 446 -12.14 -37.54 -10.23
N ASP A 447 -11.21 -38.43 -10.55
CA ASP A 447 -10.76 -38.75 -11.90
C ASP A 447 -11.97 -39.10 -12.80
N PRO A 448 -12.16 -38.48 -13.98
CA PRO A 448 -13.33 -38.72 -14.83
C PRO A 448 -13.46 -40.16 -15.36
N GLY A 449 -12.46 -41.01 -15.15
CA GLY A 449 -12.40 -42.40 -15.63
C GLY A 449 -12.49 -43.48 -14.55
N GLY A 450 -12.67 -43.14 -13.27
CA GLY A 450 -12.69 -44.13 -12.18
C GLY A 450 -14.08 -44.71 -11.93
N THR A 451 -14.21 -46.05 -11.89
CA THR A 451 -15.42 -46.71 -11.37
C THR A 451 -15.60 -46.36 -9.90
N CYS A 452 -16.58 -45.51 -9.62
CA CYS A 452 -16.91 -45.09 -8.28
C CYS A 452 -17.73 -46.18 -7.57
N THR A 453 -17.13 -46.84 -6.58
CA THR A 453 -17.79 -47.84 -5.74
C THR A 453 -17.93 -47.33 -4.31
N GLY A 454 -19.14 -46.92 -3.92
CA GLY A 454 -19.47 -46.51 -2.56
C GLY A 454 -20.86 -45.87 -2.46
N PRO A 455 -21.45 -45.81 -1.25
CA PRO A 455 -22.84 -45.38 -1.04
C PRO A 455 -23.12 -43.90 -1.35
N ASN A 456 -22.09 -43.10 -1.64
CA ASN A 456 -22.20 -41.66 -1.91
C ASN A 456 -21.80 -41.29 -3.35
N CYS A 457 -21.98 -42.19 -4.31
CA CYS A 457 -21.67 -41.88 -5.69
C CYS A 457 -22.85 -41.18 -6.40
N PRO A 458 -22.70 -39.92 -6.87
CA PRO A 458 -23.72 -39.28 -7.68
C PRO A 458 -23.56 -39.74 -9.12
N VAL A 459 -24.18 -40.87 -9.48
CA VAL A 459 -24.31 -41.27 -10.88
C VAL A 459 -25.36 -40.37 -11.52
N CYS A 460 -24.97 -39.59 -12.52
CA CYS A 460 -25.92 -38.94 -13.42
C CYS A 460 -26.73 -40.04 -14.12
N ASN A 461 -28.00 -40.21 -13.72
CA ASN A 461 -28.96 -40.97 -14.53
C ASN A 461 -29.23 -40.15 -15.79
N GLY A 462 -28.70 -40.61 -16.92
CA GLY A 462 -29.05 -40.09 -18.23
C GLY A 462 -30.53 -40.33 -18.53
N ALA A 463 -31.20 -39.27 -18.96
CA ALA A 463 -32.29 -39.30 -19.92
C ALA A 463 -31.97 -38.26 -20.99
#